data_AF-A5PDP7-F1
#
_entry.id   AF-A5PDP7-F1
#
_cell.length_a   1.000
_cell.length_b   1.000
_cell.length_c   1.000
_cell.angle_alpha   90.00
_cell.angle_beta   90.00
_cell.angle_gamma   90.00
#
_symmetry.space_group_name_H-M   'P 1'
#
loop_
_entity.id
_entity.type
_entity.pdbx_description
1 polymer ?
#
loop_
_entity_poly.entity_id
_entity_poly.type
_entity_poly.pdbx_seq_one_letter_code
_entity_poly.pdbx_strand_id
1 'polypeptide(L)'
;MALFCFLYISPFCAFGSALFTVRIVHDVILAAVFAPLLIASFRLEDKSLPGTLTIWTAVHAITFWGWHAPALYGFAMSSDAVFWLMQITIVATAAAWWVKVIRSPAPAAATGLLATMVTMGALGALLTFANRAYYAPHWLTTRLWGLSPMEDQQIAGIVMWAPASLVYLIAALTILYRSLDSRAPA
;
A
#
# COMPACT_ATOMS: atom_id res chain seq x y z
N MET A 1 -5.68 -11.70 -14.23
CA MET A 1 -4.51 -12.52 -14.60
C MET A 1 -3.28 -11.68 -14.94
N ALA A 2 -3.36 -10.75 -15.92
CA ALA A 2 -2.19 -9.99 -16.40
C ALA A 2 -1.46 -9.17 -15.31
N LEU A 3 -2.18 -8.47 -14.42
CA LEU A 3 -1.57 -7.70 -13.32
C LEU A 3 -0.78 -8.59 -12.34
N PHE A 4 -1.31 -9.76 -12.01
CA PHE A 4 -0.63 -10.72 -11.14
C PHE A 4 0.65 -11.26 -11.81
N CYS A 5 0.56 -11.64 -13.09
CA CYS A 5 1.74 -12.06 -13.84
C CYS A 5 2.78 -10.94 -13.96
N PHE A 6 2.36 -9.68 -14.15
CA PHE A 6 3.28 -8.55 -14.19
C PHE A 6 3.97 -8.32 -12.84
N LEU A 7 3.23 -8.38 -11.73
CA LEU A 7 3.80 -8.13 -10.41
C LEU A 7 4.75 -9.26 -9.94
N TYR A 8 4.43 -10.52 -10.26
CA TYR A 8 5.09 -11.69 -9.65
C TYR A 8 5.94 -12.54 -10.60
N ILE A 9 5.69 -12.49 -11.91
CA ILE A 9 6.36 -13.35 -12.91
C ILE A 9 7.27 -12.52 -13.84
N SER A 10 7.20 -11.18 -13.78
CA SER A 10 7.90 -10.27 -14.67
C SER A 10 9.22 -9.73 -14.09
N PRO A 11 10.06 -9.05 -14.89
CA PRO A 11 11.26 -8.37 -14.39
C PRO A 11 10.98 -7.44 -13.21
N PHE A 12 9.75 -6.96 -13.03
CA PHE A 12 9.35 -6.15 -11.87
C PHE A 12 9.62 -6.83 -10.51
N CYS A 13 9.55 -8.16 -10.45
CA CYS A 13 9.93 -8.91 -9.24
C CYS A 13 11.44 -8.84 -8.99
N ALA A 14 12.26 -9.03 -10.03
CA ALA A 14 13.72 -8.88 -9.94
C ALA A 14 14.14 -7.43 -9.60
N PHE A 15 13.46 -6.44 -10.20
CA PHE A 15 13.63 -5.03 -9.87
C PHE A 15 13.24 -4.71 -8.43
N GLY A 16 12.14 -5.28 -7.91
CA GLY A 16 11.69 -5.11 -6.53
C GLY A 16 12.60 -5.79 -5.49
N SER A 17 13.45 -6.73 -5.92
CA SER A 17 14.55 -7.25 -5.09
C SER A 17 15.78 -6.34 -5.15
N ALA A 18 15.99 -5.65 -6.27
CA ALA A 18 17.15 -4.77 -6.46
C ALA A 18 16.98 -3.36 -5.85
N LEU A 19 15.80 -2.77 -5.96
CA LEU A 19 15.53 -1.39 -5.54
C LEU A 19 14.38 -1.34 -4.54
N PHE A 20 14.59 -0.64 -3.43
CA PHE A 20 13.56 -0.39 -2.44
C PHE A 20 12.44 0.47 -2.99
N THR A 21 12.74 1.46 -3.85
CA THR A 21 11.69 2.25 -4.54
C THR A 21 10.73 1.34 -5.30
N VAL A 22 11.24 0.35 -6.03
CA VAL A 22 10.39 -0.55 -6.81
C VAL A 22 9.54 -1.43 -5.89
N ARG A 23 10.09 -1.86 -4.74
CA ARG A 23 9.31 -2.55 -3.71
C ARG A 23 8.14 -1.71 -3.23
N ILE A 24 8.37 -0.44 -2.91
CA ILE A 24 7.31 0.46 -2.46
C ILE A 24 6.23 0.62 -3.53
N VAL A 25 6.63 0.83 -4.79
CA VAL A 25 5.69 0.89 -5.92
C VAL A 25 4.85 -0.38 -5.99
N HIS A 26 5.48 -1.55 -5.84
CA HIS A 26 4.79 -2.84 -5.82
C HIS A 26 3.74 -2.89 -4.70
N ASP A 27 4.14 -2.59 -3.47
CA ASP A 27 3.27 -2.72 -2.29
C ASP A 27 2.10 -1.73 -2.33
N VAL A 28 2.33 -0.52 -2.84
CA VAL A 28 1.27 0.46 -3.11
C VAL A 28 0.30 -0.05 -4.18
N ILE A 29 0.80 -0.62 -5.28
CA ILE A 29 -0.07 -1.20 -6.32
C ILE A 29 -0.89 -2.36 -5.75
N LEU A 30 -0.30 -3.20 -4.90
CA LEU A 30 -1.02 -4.29 -4.25
C LEU A 30 -2.18 -3.78 -3.40
N ALA A 31 -1.93 -2.77 -2.56
CA ALA A 31 -2.93 -2.24 -1.65
C ALA A 31 -4.00 -1.37 -2.34
N ALA A 32 -3.60 -0.50 -3.27
CA ALA A 32 -4.48 0.50 -3.88
C ALA A 32 -5.21 -0.01 -5.13
N VAL A 33 -4.66 -1.00 -5.85
CA VAL A 33 -5.21 -1.46 -7.13
C VAL A 33 -5.54 -2.94 -7.11
N PHE A 34 -4.60 -3.80 -6.72
CA PHE A 34 -4.83 -5.25 -6.76
C PHE A 34 -5.91 -5.68 -5.77
N ALA A 35 -5.88 -5.18 -4.53
CA ALA A 35 -6.88 -5.50 -3.52
C ALA A 35 -8.33 -5.16 -3.93
N PRO A 36 -8.67 -3.94 -4.41
CA PRO A 36 -10.04 -3.66 -4.85
C PRO A 36 -10.44 -4.46 -6.10
N LEU A 37 -9.51 -4.72 -7.03
CA LEU A 37 -9.78 -5.61 -8.18
C LEU A 37 -10.04 -7.05 -7.75
N LEU A 38 -9.33 -7.55 -6.72
CA LEU A 38 -9.53 -8.87 -6.15
C LEU A 38 -10.93 -8.99 -5.55
N ILE A 39 -11.35 -7.99 -4.78
CA ILE A 39 -12.70 -7.91 -4.20
C ILE A 39 -13.74 -7.98 -5.32
N ALA A 40 -13.63 -7.11 -6.33
CA ALA A 40 -14.58 -7.07 -7.44
C ALA A 40 -14.60 -8.37 -8.26
N SER A 41 -13.45 -9.04 -8.45
CA SER A 41 -13.36 -10.28 -9.22
C SER A 41 -14.01 -11.47 -8.49
N PHE A 42 -13.90 -11.52 -7.17
CA PHE A 42 -14.40 -12.62 -6.34
C PHE A 42 -15.68 -12.27 -5.56
N ARG A 43 -16.26 -11.10 -5.82
CA ARG A 43 -17.42 -10.53 -5.11
C ARG A 43 -17.29 -10.61 -3.59
N LEU A 44 -16.11 -10.26 -3.08
CA LEU A 44 -15.83 -10.36 -1.64
C LEU A 44 -16.60 -9.31 -0.82
N GLU A 45 -17.14 -8.28 -1.47
CA GLU A 45 -18.02 -7.27 -0.89
C GLU A 45 -19.28 -7.86 -0.24
N ASP A 46 -19.78 -8.97 -0.79
CA ASP A 46 -20.99 -9.65 -0.31
C ASP A 46 -20.73 -10.46 0.97
N LYS A 47 -19.46 -10.77 1.26
CA LYS A 47 -19.11 -11.56 2.44
C LYS A 47 -19.22 -10.75 3.71
N SER A 48 -19.79 -11.35 4.75
CA SER A 48 -19.84 -10.76 6.09
C SER A 48 -18.47 -10.86 6.75
N LEU A 49 -17.67 -9.80 6.63
CA LEU A 49 -16.43 -9.68 7.36
C LEU A 49 -16.70 -9.07 8.76
N PRO A 50 -16.25 -9.69 9.86
CA PRO A 50 -16.38 -9.08 11.19
C PRO A 50 -15.55 -7.80 11.31
N GLY A 51 -15.83 -6.97 12.33
CA GLY A 51 -15.09 -5.73 12.63
C GLY A 51 -15.61 -4.48 11.92
N THR A 52 -15.13 -3.31 12.38
CA THR A 52 -15.53 -1.99 11.88
C THR A 52 -14.52 -1.45 10.86
N LEU A 53 -14.90 -0.40 10.11
CA LEU A 53 -13.96 0.30 9.23
C LEU A 53 -12.72 0.80 10.00
N THR A 54 -12.90 1.34 11.20
CA THR A 54 -11.81 1.83 12.04
C THR A 54 -10.82 0.71 12.41
N ILE A 55 -11.34 -0.46 12.81
CA ILE A 55 -10.49 -1.61 13.15
C ILE A 55 -9.67 -2.04 11.92
N TRP A 56 -10.31 -2.19 10.76
CA TRP A 56 -9.60 -2.62 9.55
C TRP A 56 -8.63 -1.56 9.02
N THR A 57 -8.93 -0.27 9.23
CA THR A 57 -7.99 0.82 8.92
C THR A 57 -6.74 0.71 9.79
N ALA A 58 -6.92 0.50 11.11
CA ALA A 58 -5.81 0.33 12.04
C ALA A 58 -5.00 -0.94 11.73
N VAL A 59 -5.67 -2.08 11.48
CA VAL A 59 -5.01 -3.34 11.11
C VAL A 59 -4.18 -3.16 9.85
N HIS A 60 -4.74 -2.58 8.79
CA HIS A 60 -4.02 -2.35 7.55
C HIS A 60 -2.83 -1.41 7.76
N ALA A 61 -3.01 -0.30 8.49
CA ALA A 61 -1.93 0.62 8.80
C ALA A 61 -0.80 -0.06 9.59
N ILE A 62 -1.12 -0.84 10.63
CA ILE A 62 -0.14 -1.58 11.44
C ILE A 62 0.60 -2.61 10.59
N THR A 63 -0.11 -3.37 9.76
CA THR A 63 0.50 -4.34 8.85
C THR A 63 1.46 -3.64 7.88
N PHE A 64 1.02 -2.55 7.25
CA PHE A 64 1.86 -1.81 6.31
C PHE A 64 3.10 -1.23 7.00
N TRP A 65 2.95 -0.55 8.14
CA TRP A 65 4.07 -0.04 8.92
C TRP A 65 5.01 -1.13 9.41
N GLY A 66 4.45 -2.26 9.88
CA GLY A 66 5.22 -3.39 10.36
C GLY A 66 6.17 -3.92 9.30
N TRP A 67 5.66 -4.19 8.09
CA TRP A 67 6.49 -4.70 6.99
C TRP A 67 7.55 -3.72 6.50
N HIS A 68 7.34 -2.42 6.72
CA HIS A 68 8.31 -1.38 6.39
C HIS A 68 9.26 -1.05 7.55
N ALA A 69 9.10 -1.66 8.73
CA ALA A 69 10.08 -1.56 9.79
C ALA A 69 11.39 -2.25 9.36
N PRO A 70 12.56 -1.63 9.49
CA PRO A 70 13.81 -2.13 8.88
C PRO A 70 14.17 -3.58 9.26
N ALA A 71 13.95 -3.97 10.53
CA ALA A 71 14.24 -5.31 11.01
C ALA A 71 13.29 -6.37 10.39
N LEU A 72 11.98 -6.09 10.36
CA LEU A 72 11.00 -7.02 9.80
C LEU A 72 11.12 -7.11 8.28
N TYR A 73 11.37 -5.98 7.62
CA TYR A 73 11.65 -5.93 6.19
C TYR A 73 12.90 -6.74 5.83
N GLY A 74 14.01 -6.55 6.58
CA GLY A 74 15.23 -7.32 6.38
C GLY A 74 15.00 -8.82 6.53
N PHE A 75 14.18 -9.22 7.52
CA PHE A 75 13.80 -10.62 7.69
C PHE A 75 12.96 -11.15 6.53
N ALA A 76 11.98 -10.38 6.04
CA ALA A 76 11.20 -10.73 4.86
C ALA A 76 12.07 -10.92 3.63
N MET A 77 13.09 -10.08 3.44
CA MET A 77 14.03 -10.21 2.32
C MET A 77 15.01 -11.39 2.44
N SER A 78 15.12 -12.00 3.62
CA SER A 78 16.03 -13.14 3.87
C SER A 78 15.35 -14.51 3.78
N SER A 79 14.02 -14.56 3.62
CA SER A 79 13.25 -15.81 3.62
C SER A 79 12.05 -15.72 2.68
N ASP A 80 11.98 -16.61 1.70
CA ASP A 80 10.88 -16.67 0.74
C ASP A 80 9.51 -16.84 1.44
N ALA A 81 9.47 -17.62 2.52
CA ALA A 81 8.23 -17.83 3.26
C ALA A 81 7.73 -16.53 3.92
N VAL A 82 8.64 -15.76 4.52
CA VAL A 82 8.32 -14.48 5.18
C VAL A 82 8.03 -13.40 4.15
N PHE A 83 8.74 -13.43 3.03
CA PHE A 83 8.44 -12.59 1.87
C PHE A 83 7.01 -12.80 1.38
N TRP A 84 6.58 -14.05 1.14
CA TRP A 84 5.21 -14.33 0.75
C TRP A 84 4.20 -13.94 1.82
N LEU A 85 4.54 -14.13 3.10
CA LEU A 85 3.70 -13.67 4.21
C LEU A 85 3.50 -12.15 4.18
N MET A 86 4.54 -11.37 3.90
CA MET A 86 4.46 -9.92 3.71
C MET A 86 3.48 -9.56 2.61
N GLN A 87 3.67 -10.11 1.41
CA GLN A 87 2.82 -9.83 0.25
C GLN A 87 1.35 -10.21 0.52
N ILE A 88 1.12 -11.40 1.07
CA ILE A 88 -0.23 -11.91 1.35
C ILE A 88 -0.93 -11.06 2.39
N THR A 89 -0.24 -10.68 3.48
CA THR A 89 -0.87 -9.90 4.55
C THR A 89 -1.14 -8.45 4.14
N ILE A 90 -0.28 -7.83 3.33
CA ILE A 90 -0.55 -6.52 2.71
C ILE A 90 -1.84 -6.58 1.88
N VAL A 91 -1.95 -7.56 0.98
CA VAL A 91 -3.14 -7.71 0.12
C VAL A 91 -4.38 -8.06 0.94
N ALA A 92 -4.27 -9.01 1.88
CA ALA A 92 -5.42 -9.48 2.65
C ALA A 92 -6.00 -8.38 3.55
N THR A 93 -5.15 -7.62 4.24
CA THR A 93 -5.60 -6.51 5.08
C THR A 93 -6.14 -5.34 4.25
N ALA A 94 -5.51 -5.03 3.11
CA ALA A 94 -6.03 -4.05 2.16
C ALA A 94 -7.40 -4.47 1.62
N ALA A 95 -7.57 -5.73 1.25
CA ALA A 95 -8.83 -6.24 0.71
C ALA A 95 -9.96 -6.16 1.76
N ALA A 96 -9.69 -6.62 2.98
CA ALA A 96 -10.60 -6.50 4.11
C ALA A 96 -11.00 -5.05 4.40
N TRP A 97 -10.03 -4.13 4.35
CA TRP A 97 -10.27 -2.70 4.53
C TRP A 97 -11.12 -2.10 3.40
N TRP A 98 -10.83 -2.40 2.13
CA TRP A 98 -11.62 -1.93 0.99
C TRP A 98 -13.07 -2.43 1.02
N VAL A 99 -13.32 -3.68 1.45
CA VAL A 99 -14.69 -4.17 1.69
C VAL A 99 -15.44 -3.26 2.67
N LYS A 100 -14.76 -2.79 3.74
CA LYS A 100 -15.36 -1.88 4.71
C LYS A 100 -15.53 -0.46 4.17
N VAL A 101 -14.58 0.04 3.38
CA VAL A 101 -14.68 1.35 2.72
C VAL A 101 -15.90 1.39 1.81
N ILE A 102 -16.07 0.39 0.93
CA ILE A 102 -17.17 0.32 -0.04
C ILE A 102 -18.54 0.23 0.65
N ARG A 103 -18.62 -0.47 1.78
CA ARG A 103 -19.88 -0.67 2.52
C ARG A 103 -20.21 0.44 3.52
N SER A 104 -19.32 1.40 3.72
CA SER A 104 -19.52 2.48 4.68
C SER A 104 -20.22 3.68 4.05
N PRO A 105 -21.01 4.46 4.81
CA PRO A 105 -21.51 5.75 4.34
C PRO A 105 -20.37 6.66 3.88
N ALA A 106 -20.62 7.49 2.86
CA ALA A 106 -19.60 8.32 2.22
C ALA A 106 -18.69 9.10 3.19
N PRO A 107 -19.20 9.77 4.26
CA PRO A 107 -18.33 10.45 5.22
C PRO A 107 -17.38 9.50 5.96
N ALA A 108 -17.85 8.31 6.35
CA ALA A 108 -17.02 7.33 7.05
C ALA A 108 -15.97 6.72 6.11
N ALA A 109 -16.35 6.39 4.87
CA ALA A 109 -15.44 5.90 3.84
C ALA A 109 -14.32 6.91 3.54
N ALA A 110 -14.67 8.20 3.37
CA ALA A 110 -13.71 9.27 3.17
C ALA A 110 -12.74 9.41 4.36
N THR A 111 -13.23 9.34 5.60
CA THR A 111 -12.38 9.36 6.79
C THR A 111 -11.39 8.18 6.81
N GLY A 112 -11.82 6.96 6.46
CA GLY A 112 -10.93 5.80 6.38
C GLY A 112 -9.82 5.95 5.33
N LEU A 113 -10.18 6.48 4.16
CA LEU A 113 -9.23 6.78 3.07
C LEU A 113 -8.20 7.85 3.49
N LEU A 114 -8.66 8.94 4.09
CA LEU A 114 -7.80 10.02 4.58
C LEU A 114 -6.91 9.57 5.75
N ALA A 115 -7.42 8.72 6.65
CA ALA A 115 -6.62 8.14 7.72
C ALA A 115 -5.47 7.28 7.15
N THR A 116 -5.77 6.43 6.16
CA THR A 116 -4.76 5.61 5.47
C THR A 116 -3.72 6.49 4.76
N MET A 117 -4.19 7.52 4.06
CA MET A 117 -3.35 8.54 3.42
C MET A 117 -2.37 9.19 4.42
N VAL A 118 -2.86 9.64 5.57
CA VAL A 118 -2.02 10.25 6.61
C VAL A 118 -1.00 9.25 7.18
N THR A 119 -1.43 8.03 7.50
CA THR A 119 -0.52 7.01 8.06
C THR A 119 0.57 6.62 7.08
N MET A 120 0.26 6.50 5.79
CA MET A 120 1.22 6.16 4.75
C MET A 120 2.13 7.35 4.43
N GLY A 121 1.58 8.57 4.37
CA GLY A 121 2.35 9.79 4.19
C GLY A 121 3.34 10.05 5.32
N ALA A 122 2.96 9.76 6.56
CA ALA A 122 3.88 9.84 7.70
C ALA A 122 5.07 8.87 7.55
N LEU A 123 4.81 7.62 7.12
CA LEU A 123 5.88 6.67 6.83
C LEU A 123 6.77 7.15 5.68
N GLY A 124 6.18 7.63 4.58
CA GLY A 124 6.91 8.19 3.45
C GLY A 124 7.78 9.39 3.82
N ALA A 125 7.28 10.29 4.67
CA ALA A 125 8.05 11.42 5.19
C ALA A 125 9.25 10.97 6.02
N LEU A 126 9.08 9.97 6.91
CA LEU A 126 10.20 9.43 7.70
C LEU A 126 11.32 8.88 6.81
N LEU A 127 10.98 8.26 5.69
CA LEU A 127 11.96 7.73 4.74
C LEU A 127 12.61 8.83 3.89
N THR A 128 11.82 9.81 3.46
CA THR A 128 12.28 10.95 2.65
C THR A 128 13.28 11.81 3.42
N PHE A 129 13.01 12.09 4.70
CA PHE A 129 13.85 12.95 5.54
C PHE A 129 14.88 12.18 6.37
N ALA A 130 15.08 10.89 6.09
CA ALA A 130 16.08 10.08 6.77
C ALA A 130 17.51 10.57 6.47
N ASN A 131 18.38 10.50 7.47
CA ASN A 131 19.81 10.85 7.35
C ASN A 131 20.74 9.63 7.21
N ARG A 132 20.20 8.41 7.34
CA ARG A 132 20.88 7.16 6.99
C ARG A 132 19.97 6.20 6.21
N ALA A 133 20.58 5.34 5.40
CA ALA A 133 19.86 4.26 4.74
C ALA A 133 19.55 3.15 5.73
N TYR A 134 18.28 2.77 5.84
CA TYR A 134 17.78 1.75 6.78
C TYR A 134 17.69 0.36 6.14
N TYR A 135 17.47 0.27 4.82
CA TYR A 135 17.18 -0.98 4.15
C TYR A 135 18.44 -1.66 3.58
N ALA A 136 19.15 -2.36 4.47
CA ALA A 136 20.37 -3.11 4.14
C ALA A 136 20.27 -4.08 2.94
N PRO A 137 19.14 -4.78 2.70
CA PRO A 137 19.02 -5.68 1.55
C PRO A 137 19.31 -5.02 0.19
N HIS A 138 19.16 -3.70 0.06
CA HIS A 138 19.32 -2.98 -1.21
C HIS A 138 20.67 -2.24 -1.34
N TRP A 139 21.55 -2.33 -0.34
CA TRP A 139 22.77 -1.50 -0.30
C TRP A 139 23.76 -1.81 -1.44
N LEU A 140 23.84 -3.07 -1.86
CA LEU A 140 24.77 -3.51 -2.90
C LEU A 140 24.14 -3.46 -4.30
N THR A 141 22.82 -3.55 -4.39
CA THR A 141 22.08 -3.63 -5.66
C THR A 141 21.77 -2.26 -6.26
N THR A 142 21.56 -1.25 -5.42
CA THR A 142 21.28 0.15 -5.84
C THR A 142 22.37 0.77 -6.70
N ARG A 143 23.64 0.44 -6.43
CA ARG A 143 24.79 0.96 -7.18
C ARG A 143 24.77 0.59 -8.66
N LEU A 144 24.20 -0.56 -9.02
CA LEU A 144 24.06 -1.01 -10.41
C LEU A 144 23.11 -0.10 -11.21
N TRP A 145 22.29 0.69 -10.51
CA TRP A 145 21.31 1.63 -11.06
C TRP A 145 21.74 3.09 -10.95
N GLY A 146 23.00 3.35 -10.55
CA GLY A 146 23.52 4.70 -10.36
C GLY A 146 22.93 5.45 -9.16
N LEU A 147 22.28 4.73 -8.23
CA LEU A 147 21.71 5.29 -7.01
C LEU A 147 22.55 4.87 -5.80
N SER A 148 22.75 5.80 -4.87
CA SER A 148 23.13 5.42 -3.51
C SER A 148 21.95 4.77 -2.78
N PRO A 149 22.21 3.94 -1.76
CA PRO A 149 21.12 3.35 -0.97
C PRO A 149 20.24 4.38 -0.26
N MET A 150 20.80 5.55 0.02
CA MET A 150 20.07 6.67 0.60
C MET A 150 19.09 7.26 -0.43
N GLU A 151 19.56 7.57 -1.63
CA GLU A 151 18.74 8.17 -2.68
C GLU A 151 17.56 7.25 -3.04
N ASP A 152 17.80 5.96 -3.21
CA ASP A 152 16.73 4.99 -3.46
C ASP A 152 15.68 4.98 -2.33
N GLN A 153 16.11 5.02 -1.05
CA GLN A 153 15.18 5.11 0.06
C GLN A 153 14.37 6.43 0.08
N GLN A 154 15.00 7.56 -0.20
CA GLN A 154 14.32 8.86 -0.19
C GLN A 154 13.31 8.95 -1.33
N ILE A 155 13.65 8.45 -2.53
CA ILE A 155 12.72 8.35 -3.66
C ILE A 155 11.54 7.45 -3.29
N ALA A 156 11.81 6.29 -2.66
CA ALA A 156 10.77 5.40 -2.16
C ALA A 156 9.83 6.12 -1.17
N GLY A 157 10.38 6.93 -0.26
CA GLY A 157 9.62 7.78 0.66
C GLY A 157 8.72 8.80 -0.07
N ILE A 158 9.24 9.46 -1.10
CA ILE A 158 8.48 10.41 -1.92
C ILE A 158 7.33 9.70 -2.65
N VAL A 159 7.59 8.53 -3.22
CA VAL A 159 6.59 7.71 -3.92
C VAL A 159 5.48 7.24 -2.98
N MET A 160 5.85 6.81 -1.77
CA MET A 160 4.89 6.43 -0.74
C MET A 160 4.08 7.62 -0.23
N TRP A 161 4.68 8.81 -0.23
CA TRP A 161 4.02 10.00 0.27
C TRP A 161 3.10 10.62 -0.78
N ALA A 162 3.61 11.31 -1.79
CA ALA A 162 2.78 12.16 -2.65
C ALA A 162 1.93 11.36 -3.67
N PRO A 163 2.50 10.50 -4.53
CA PRO A 163 1.73 9.74 -5.52
C PRO A 163 0.70 8.81 -4.89
N ALA A 164 1.09 8.04 -3.87
CA ALA A 164 0.17 7.09 -3.25
C ALA A 164 -0.93 7.82 -2.46
N SER A 165 -0.63 8.95 -1.81
CA SER A 165 -1.65 9.77 -1.13
C SER A 165 -2.66 10.40 -2.10
N LEU A 166 -2.21 10.78 -3.30
CA LEU A 166 -3.09 11.32 -4.34
C LEU A 166 -4.18 10.30 -4.74
N VAL A 167 -3.84 9.01 -4.82
CA VAL A 167 -4.81 7.95 -5.14
C VAL A 167 -5.93 7.90 -4.09
N TYR A 168 -5.59 7.90 -2.81
CA TYR A 168 -6.58 7.88 -1.73
C TYR A 168 -7.40 9.17 -1.63
N LEU A 169 -6.77 10.33 -1.89
CA LEU A 169 -7.45 11.62 -1.93
C LEU A 169 -8.49 11.67 -3.05
N ILE A 170 -8.12 11.25 -4.27
CA ILE A 170 -9.04 11.20 -5.41
C ILE A 170 -10.22 10.27 -5.12
N ALA A 171 -9.96 9.10 -4.52
CA ALA A 171 -11.01 8.17 -4.13
C ALA A 171 -11.97 8.80 -3.10
N ALA A 172 -11.44 9.47 -2.07
CA ALA A 172 -12.25 10.12 -1.04
C ALA A 172 -13.12 11.24 -1.62
N LEU A 173 -12.54 12.11 -2.45
CA LEU A 173 -13.26 13.20 -3.13
C LEU A 173 -14.35 12.65 -4.05
N THR A 174 -14.06 11.58 -4.80
CA THR A 174 -15.03 10.95 -5.71
C THR A 174 -16.23 10.38 -4.93
N ILE A 175 -15.98 9.71 -3.80
CA ILE A 175 -17.04 9.16 -2.95
C ILE A 175 -17.90 10.28 -2.36
N LEU A 176 -17.28 11.35 -1.86
CA LEU A 176 -18.00 12.50 -1.31
C LEU A 176 -18.83 13.20 -2.38
N TYR A 177 -18.24 13.49 -3.54
CA TYR A 177 -18.92 14.12 -4.66
C TYR A 177 -20.18 13.35 -5.09
N ARG A 178 -20.06 12.04 -5.32
CA ARG A 178 -21.20 11.18 -5.71
C ARG A 178 -22.29 11.12 -4.64
N SER A 179 -21.93 11.30 -3.37
CA SER A 179 -22.89 11.32 -2.26
C SER A 179 -23.70 12.62 -2.19
N LEU A 180 -23.16 13.72 -2.71
CA LEU A 180 -23.88 15.00 -2.82
C LEU A 180 -24.89 14.95 -3.97
N ASP A 181 -24.49 14.42 -5.12
CA ASP A 181 -25.38 14.23 -6.28
C ASP A 181 -26.56 13.31 -5.96
N SER A 182 -26.32 12.25 -5.17
CA SER A 182 -27.38 11.32 -4.74
C SER A 182 -28.40 11.93 -3.76
N ARG A 183 -28.14 13.15 -3.25
CA ARG A 183 -29.02 13.87 -2.32
C ARG A 183 -29.79 15.02 -2.99
N ALA A 184 -29.53 15.33 -4.26
CA ALA A 184 -30.30 16.33 -4.99
C ALA A 184 -31.69 15.77 -5.34
N PRO A 185 -32.80 16.39 -4.91
CA PRO A 185 -34.14 15.99 -5.35
C PRO A 185 -34.30 16.25 -6.86
N ALA A 186 -34.89 15.28 -7.55
CA ALA A 186 -35.29 15.39 -8.97
C ALA A 186 -36.39 16.43 -9.18
#